data_AF-A0A6G9RSF5-F1
#
_entry.id   AF-A0A6G9RSF5-F1
#
_cell.length_a   1.000
_cell.length_b   1.000
_cell.length_c   1.000
_cell.angle_alpha   90.00
_cell.angle_beta   90.00
_cell.angle_gamma   90.00
#
_symmetry.space_group_name_H-M   'P 1'
#
loop_
_entity.id
_entity.type
_entity.pdbx_description
1 polymer ?
#
loop_
_entity_poly.entity_id
_entity_poly.type
_entity_poly.pdbx_seq_one_letter_code
_entity_poly.pdbx_strand_id
1 'polypeptide(L)'
;MGVLVQEMTRLAKLAGGSHKTVHDRIALAQRFCERLAMAQNVQVRRVEHLKARHIESYVRERLAQGITKRSLQNEMAAIRCMLKQAGRGKLADSERISNCSLGLRSQEAVQSAQSLKTWRKALEREEPRLTVVFGTKGGRPRETVILDVVAVRKALDKALSVAENRHDRLLDKPDLRSAMKYWHSQASRIGLRGVYSG
;
A
#
# COMPACT_ATOMS: atom_id res chain seq x y z
N MET A 1 25.35 15.93 9.49
CA MET A 1 24.10 15.13 9.52
C MET A 1 23.66 14.97 10.97
N GLY A 2 22.40 15.28 11.31
CA GLY A 2 21.89 15.14 12.68
C GLY A 2 21.81 13.67 13.13
N VAL A 3 21.79 13.44 14.45
CA VAL A 3 21.82 12.10 15.10
C VAL A 3 20.73 11.17 14.54
N LEU A 4 19.50 11.66 14.40
CA LEU A 4 18.37 10.89 13.86
C LEU A 4 18.64 10.41 12.42
N VAL A 5 19.26 11.26 11.59
CA VAL A 5 19.56 10.93 10.18
C VAL A 5 20.56 9.79 10.11
N GLN A 6 21.61 9.83 10.94
CA GLN A 6 22.63 8.79 11.01
C GLN A 6 22.02 7.46 11.48
N GLU A 7 21.18 7.51 12.52
CA GLU A 7 20.49 6.33 13.05
C GLU A 7 19.58 5.69 11.98
N MET A 8 18.72 6.48 11.34
CA MET A 8 17.81 6.00 10.29
C MET A 8 18.56 5.46 9.07
N THR A 9 19.68 6.09 8.68
CA THR A 9 20.55 5.61 7.59
C THR A 9 21.17 4.26 7.93
N ARG A 10 21.62 4.07 9.18
CA ARG A 10 22.13 2.77 9.65
C ARG A 10 21.05 1.70 9.62
N LEU A 11 19.84 2.02 10.08
CA LEU A 11 18.69 1.11 10.05
C LEU A 11 18.28 0.75 8.62
N ALA A 12 18.36 1.69 7.68
CA ALA A 12 18.11 1.42 6.25
C ALA A 12 19.10 0.39 5.68
N LYS A 13 20.38 0.46 6.07
CA LYS A 13 21.41 -0.51 5.66
C LYS A 13 21.18 -1.88 6.31
N LEU A 14 20.89 -1.90 7.61
CA LEU A 14 20.63 -3.14 8.36
C LEU A 14 19.38 -3.89 7.89
N ALA A 15 18.43 -3.20 7.27
CA ALA A 15 17.24 -3.82 6.69
C ALA A 15 17.52 -4.62 5.40
N GLY A 16 18.76 -4.62 4.89
CA GLY A 16 19.21 -5.45 3.75
C GLY A 16 18.53 -5.12 2.41
N GLY A 17 18.54 -6.07 1.47
CA GLY A 17 17.93 -5.94 0.14
C GLY A 17 18.91 -5.53 -0.97
N SER A 18 18.42 -5.39 -2.20
CA SER A 18 19.28 -5.03 -3.34
C SER A 18 19.92 -3.65 -3.16
N HIS A 19 21.06 -3.42 -3.81
CA HIS A 19 21.80 -2.15 -3.74
C HIS A 19 20.89 -0.93 -3.98
N LYS A 20 20.04 -0.99 -5.01
CA LYS A 20 19.05 0.05 -5.30
C LYS A 20 18.03 0.25 -4.16
N THR A 21 17.58 -0.83 -3.54
CA THR A 21 16.60 -0.76 -2.44
C THR A 21 17.21 -0.14 -1.18
N VAL A 22 18.47 -0.43 -0.88
CA VAL A 22 19.20 0.20 0.23
C VAL A 22 19.40 1.68 -0.07
N HIS A 23 19.88 2.02 -1.27
CA HIS A 23 20.08 3.40 -1.71
C HIS A 23 18.80 4.25 -1.61
N ASP A 24 17.69 3.74 -2.15
CA ASP A 24 16.39 4.43 -2.13
C ASP A 24 15.88 4.65 -0.69
N ARG A 25 16.16 3.71 0.24
CA ARG A 25 15.82 3.85 1.67
C ARG A 25 16.69 4.88 2.40
N ILE A 26 17.98 4.97 2.07
CA ILE A 26 18.87 5.99 2.63
C ILE A 26 18.40 7.38 2.20
N ALA A 27 18.11 7.58 0.92
CA ALA A 27 17.60 8.85 0.41
C ALA A 27 16.26 9.23 1.06
N LEU A 28 15.40 8.24 1.33
CA LEU A 28 14.16 8.46 2.08
C LEU A 28 14.43 8.86 3.54
N ALA A 29 15.32 8.16 4.24
CA ALA A 29 15.66 8.45 5.63
C ALA A 29 16.14 9.90 5.79
N GLN A 30 17.01 10.36 4.89
CA GLN A 30 17.50 11.74 4.84
C GLN A 30 16.34 12.73 4.68
N ARG A 31 15.55 12.59 3.61
CA ARG A 31 14.38 13.47 3.37
C ARG A 31 13.39 13.49 4.53
N PHE A 32 13.10 12.32 5.12
CA PHE A 32 12.17 12.21 6.24
C PHE A 32 12.68 13.02 7.44
N CYS A 33 13.94 12.87 7.80
CA CYS A 33 14.54 13.58 8.93
C CYS A 33 14.67 15.09 8.68
N GLU A 34 15.05 15.49 7.47
CA GLU A 34 15.12 16.90 7.06
C GLU A 34 13.75 17.58 7.18
N ARG A 35 12.69 16.94 6.65
CA ARG A 35 11.33 17.46 6.75
C ARG A 35 10.82 17.51 8.19
N LEU A 36 11.15 16.52 9.02
CA LEU A 36 10.82 16.58 10.46
C LEU A 36 11.49 17.77 11.16
N ALA A 37 12.76 18.06 10.82
CA ALA A 37 13.50 19.17 11.40
C ALA A 37 12.97 20.53 10.93
N MET A 38 12.64 20.66 9.64
CA MET A 38 12.18 21.92 9.04
C MET A 38 10.69 22.23 9.31
N ALA A 39 9.82 21.22 9.32
CA ALA A 39 8.38 21.45 9.28
C ALA A 39 7.68 21.52 10.65
N GLN A 40 8.32 21.08 11.74
CA GLN A 40 7.58 20.84 13.00
C GLN A 40 8.16 21.44 14.28
N ASN A 41 9.29 22.16 14.29
CA ASN A 41 9.98 22.57 15.54
C ASN A 41 10.16 21.37 16.52
N VAL A 42 10.26 20.16 15.97
CA VAL A 42 10.27 18.89 16.72
C VAL A 42 11.71 18.49 16.99
N GLN A 43 12.10 18.48 18.27
CA GLN A 43 13.43 18.07 18.74
C GLN A 43 13.60 16.53 18.81
N VAL A 44 13.09 15.77 17.84
CA VAL A 44 13.28 14.31 17.83
C VAL A 44 14.69 13.99 17.35
N ARG A 45 15.53 13.51 18.26
CA ARG A 45 16.93 13.13 17.96
C ARG A 45 17.15 11.64 17.74
N ARG A 46 16.20 10.80 18.17
CA ARG A 46 16.27 9.33 18.08
C ARG A 46 14.96 8.69 17.62
N VAL A 47 15.06 7.55 16.94
CA VAL A 47 13.93 6.76 16.43
C VAL A 47 12.99 6.32 17.56
N GLU A 48 13.54 6.07 18.74
CA GLU A 48 12.78 5.73 19.95
C GLU A 48 11.71 6.78 20.31
N HIS A 49 11.95 8.06 19.98
CA HIS A 49 11.02 9.16 20.29
C HIS A 49 10.06 9.51 19.14
N LEU A 50 10.12 8.79 18.01
CA LEU A 50 9.15 8.98 16.93
C LEU A 50 7.74 8.61 17.40
N LYS A 51 6.74 9.41 16.99
CA LYS A 51 5.33 9.17 17.28
C LYS A 51 4.59 9.10 15.94
N ALA A 52 3.44 8.42 15.92
CA ALA A 52 2.60 8.33 14.72
C ALA A 52 2.33 9.71 14.09
N ARG A 53 2.09 10.74 14.92
CA ARG A 53 1.88 12.13 14.46
C ARG A 53 3.00 12.70 13.58
N HIS A 54 4.26 12.32 13.83
CA HIS A 54 5.41 12.82 13.05
C HIS A 54 5.37 12.23 11.62
N ILE A 55 5.01 10.95 11.52
CA ILE A 55 4.89 10.24 10.26
C ILE A 55 3.64 10.69 9.51
N GLU A 56 2.52 10.91 10.21
CA GLU A 56 1.30 11.48 9.62
C GLU A 56 1.54 12.89 9.07
N SER A 57 2.27 13.74 9.81
CA SER A 57 2.61 15.07 9.32
C SER A 57 3.45 15.01 8.05
N TYR A 58 4.46 14.13 8.03
CA TYR A 58 5.24 13.87 6.83
C TYR A 58 4.33 13.43 5.67
N VAL A 59 3.44 12.47 5.89
CA VAL A 59 2.49 11.99 4.87
C VAL A 59 1.63 13.13 4.31
N ARG A 60 1.09 14.01 5.17
CA ARG A 60 0.30 15.17 4.74
C ARG A 60 1.11 16.13 3.88
N GLU A 61 2.34 16.42 4.26
CA GLU A 61 3.24 17.30 3.51
C GLU A 61 3.59 16.71 2.14
N ARG A 62 3.82 15.39 2.07
CA ARG A 62 4.12 14.67 0.82
C ARG A 62 2.90 14.64 -0.11
N LEU A 63 1.69 14.53 0.45
CA LEU A 63 0.44 14.67 -0.31
C LEU A 63 0.28 16.09 -0.87
N ALA A 64 0.59 17.12 -0.07
CA ALA A 64 0.55 18.52 -0.52
C ALA A 64 1.56 18.82 -1.64
N GLN A 65 2.68 18.11 -1.67
CA GLN A 65 3.67 18.16 -2.76
C GLN A 65 3.21 17.45 -4.05
N GLY A 66 1.98 16.95 -4.10
CA GLY A 66 1.43 16.30 -5.29
C GLY A 66 2.03 14.92 -5.58
N ILE A 67 2.70 14.31 -4.61
CA ILE A 67 3.34 13.02 -4.82
C ILE A 67 2.29 11.93 -4.98
N THR A 68 2.54 11.03 -5.94
CA THR A 68 1.61 9.94 -6.20
C THR A 68 1.41 9.08 -4.95
N LYS A 69 0.17 8.63 -4.72
CA LYS A 69 -0.18 7.70 -3.63
C LYS A 69 0.74 6.47 -3.61
N ARG A 70 1.19 6.01 -4.79
CA ARG A 70 2.11 4.89 -4.95
C ARG A 70 3.51 5.17 -4.40
N SER A 71 4.06 6.35 -4.65
CA SER A 71 5.35 6.74 -4.09
C SER A 71 5.25 6.87 -2.58
N LEU A 72 4.17 7.48 -2.08
CA LEU A 72 3.89 7.61 -0.65
C LEU A 72 3.80 6.25 0.06
N GLN A 73 3.12 5.27 -0.54
CA GLN A 73 3.05 3.90 -0.03
C GLN A 73 4.42 3.21 0.04
N ASN A 74 5.31 3.45 -0.94
CA ASN A 74 6.68 2.90 -0.90
C ASN A 74 7.49 3.56 0.23
N GLU A 75 7.34 4.87 0.41
CA GLU A 75 8.00 5.59 1.50
C GLU A 75 7.53 5.09 2.87
N MET A 76 6.23 4.89 3.02
CA MET A 76 5.64 4.39 4.27
C MET A 76 6.02 2.93 4.55
N ALA A 77 6.15 2.08 3.52
CA ALA A 77 6.72 0.74 3.68
C ALA A 77 8.16 0.77 4.21
N ALA A 78 8.97 1.66 3.65
CA ALA A 78 10.37 1.78 4.04
C ALA A 78 10.54 2.39 5.44
N ILE A 79 9.74 3.40 5.82
CA ILE A 79 9.72 3.95 7.17
C ILE A 79 9.35 2.84 8.17
N ARG A 80 8.29 2.07 7.91
CA ARG A 80 7.91 0.94 8.77
C ARG A 80 9.00 -0.11 8.90
N CYS A 81 9.67 -0.43 7.80
CA CYS A 81 10.80 -1.36 7.81
C CYS A 81 11.93 -0.86 8.72
N MET A 82 12.31 0.42 8.63
CA MET A 82 13.32 1.01 9.51
C MET A 82 12.88 1.03 10.98
N LEU A 83 11.61 1.32 11.26
CA LEU A 83 11.04 1.25 12.61
C LEU A 83 11.12 -0.18 13.19
N LYS A 84 10.82 -1.22 12.41
CA LYS A 84 10.96 -2.61 12.86
C LYS A 84 12.39 -2.95 13.23
N GLN A 85 13.37 -2.53 12.41
CA GLN A 85 14.79 -2.72 12.73
C GLN A 85 15.23 -1.99 13.99
N ALA A 86 14.55 -0.90 14.36
CA ALA A 86 14.80 -0.15 15.58
C ALA A 86 14.07 -0.71 16.81
N GLY A 87 13.47 -1.90 16.74
CA GLY A 87 12.65 -2.47 17.81
C GLY A 87 11.29 -1.78 17.99
N ARG A 88 10.90 -0.88 17.09
CA ARG A 88 9.64 -0.12 17.14
C ARG A 88 8.49 -0.81 16.41
N GLY A 89 8.43 -2.14 16.48
CA GLY A 89 7.41 -2.96 15.82
C GLY A 89 5.97 -2.51 16.11
N LYS A 90 5.63 -2.26 17.38
CA LYS A 90 4.29 -1.78 17.77
C LYS A 90 3.87 -0.49 17.06
N LEU A 91 4.80 0.45 16.83
CA LEU A 91 4.52 1.66 16.07
C LEU A 91 4.41 1.33 14.57
N ALA A 92 5.37 0.57 14.04
CA ALA A 92 5.39 0.16 12.64
C ALA A 92 4.11 -0.57 12.20
N ASP A 93 3.55 -1.39 13.09
CA ASP A 93 2.35 -2.17 12.84
C ASP A 93 1.07 -1.42 13.24
N SER A 94 1.18 -0.22 13.84
CA SER A 94 0.00 0.58 14.17
C SER A 94 -0.76 1.02 12.92
N GLU A 95 -2.09 0.96 13.01
CA GLU A 95 -3.00 1.27 11.91
C GLU A 95 -2.76 2.66 11.33
N ARG A 96 -2.44 3.64 12.20
CA ARG A 96 -2.18 5.05 11.88
C ARG A 96 -1.09 5.27 10.82
N ILE A 97 -0.10 4.37 10.74
CA ILE A 97 1.04 4.50 9.80
C ILE A 97 1.22 3.25 8.92
N SER A 98 0.27 2.32 8.96
CA SER A 98 0.25 1.16 8.08
C SER A 98 0.08 1.59 6.61
N ASN A 99 0.50 0.77 5.65
CA ASN A 99 0.12 1.06 4.26
C ASN A 99 -1.37 0.77 4.00
N CYS A 100 -2.04 0.02 4.87
CA CYS A 100 -3.48 -0.23 4.80
C CYS A 100 -4.27 1.08 5.02
N SER A 101 -3.80 1.96 5.91
CA SER A 101 -4.35 3.32 6.07
C SER A 101 -4.08 4.25 4.86
N LEU A 102 -3.30 3.79 3.87
CA LEU A 102 -3.00 4.48 2.61
C LEU A 102 -3.67 3.85 1.38
N GLY A 103 -4.58 2.87 1.55
CA GLY A 103 -5.40 2.28 0.48
C GLY A 103 -4.63 1.41 -0.53
N LEU A 104 -4.21 0.21 -0.12
CA LEU A 104 -3.58 -0.81 -1.00
C LEU A 104 -4.62 -1.89 -1.34
N ARG A 105 -5.00 -2.25 -2.58
CA ARG A 105 -4.47 -2.01 -3.93
C ARG A 105 -5.63 -1.75 -4.91
N SER A 106 -6.19 -0.55 -4.85
CA SER A 106 -7.46 -0.23 -5.51
C SER A 106 -7.46 -0.48 -7.02
N GLN A 107 -6.29 -0.38 -7.66
CA GLN A 107 -6.16 -0.65 -9.08
C GLN A 107 -6.25 -2.14 -9.43
N GLU A 108 -5.81 -3.04 -8.54
CA GLU A 108 -5.99 -4.48 -8.71
C GLU A 108 -7.47 -4.86 -8.51
N ALA A 109 -8.12 -4.30 -7.49
CA ALA A 109 -9.57 -4.48 -7.29
C ALA A 109 -10.37 -4.00 -8.51
N VAL A 110 -10.08 -2.78 -9.00
CA VAL A 110 -10.76 -2.18 -10.16
C VAL A 110 -10.52 -2.95 -11.46
N GLN A 111 -9.32 -3.51 -11.68
CA GLN A 111 -8.98 -4.23 -12.91
C GLN A 111 -9.13 -5.76 -12.81
N SER A 112 -9.54 -6.28 -11.65
CA SER A 112 -9.71 -7.73 -11.41
C SER A 112 -10.72 -8.39 -12.35
N ALA A 113 -11.64 -7.62 -12.93
CA ALA A 113 -12.62 -8.06 -13.93
C ALA A 113 -12.00 -8.96 -15.02
N GLN A 114 -10.80 -8.60 -15.49
CA GLN A 114 -10.08 -9.30 -16.55
C GLN A 114 -9.51 -10.66 -16.09
N SER A 115 -9.35 -10.89 -14.79
CA SER A 115 -8.84 -12.15 -14.23
C SER A 115 -9.94 -13.09 -13.72
N LEU A 116 -11.21 -12.65 -13.63
CA LEU A 116 -12.27 -13.41 -12.97
C LEU A 116 -12.49 -14.81 -13.57
N LYS A 117 -12.50 -14.92 -14.91
CA LYS A 117 -12.68 -16.20 -15.61
C LYS A 117 -11.51 -17.16 -15.34
N THR A 118 -10.30 -16.63 -15.25
CA THR A 118 -9.08 -17.41 -14.92
C THR A 118 -9.11 -17.87 -13.47
N TRP A 119 -9.51 -16.99 -12.53
CA TRP A 119 -9.63 -17.34 -11.12
C TRP A 119 -10.72 -18.38 -10.86
N ARG A 120 -11.82 -18.35 -11.61
CA ARG A 120 -12.86 -19.39 -11.56
C ARG A 120 -12.30 -20.76 -11.93
N LYS A 121 -11.54 -20.85 -13.03
CA LYS A 121 -10.89 -22.10 -13.46
C LYS A 121 -9.87 -22.60 -12.43
N ALA A 122 -9.12 -21.69 -11.80
CA ALA A 122 -8.18 -22.07 -10.73
C ALA A 122 -8.92 -22.69 -9.53
N LEU A 123 -10.10 -22.16 -9.15
CA LEU A 123 -10.92 -22.76 -8.10
C LEU A 123 -11.54 -24.10 -8.48
N GLU A 124 -11.88 -24.30 -9.75
CA GLU A 124 -12.37 -25.59 -10.26
C GLU A 124 -11.28 -26.67 -10.24
N ARG A 125 -10.01 -26.26 -10.33
CA ARG A 125 -8.82 -27.11 -10.22
C ARG A 125 -8.31 -27.27 -8.79
N GLU A 126 -9.01 -26.70 -7.81
CA GLU A 126 -8.62 -26.71 -6.40
C GLU A 126 -7.21 -26.13 -6.15
N GLU A 127 -6.80 -25.16 -6.97
CA GLU A 127 -5.52 -24.48 -6.76
C GLU A 127 -5.54 -23.70 -5.44
N PRO A 128 -4.49 -23.79 -4.60
CA PRO A 128 -4.45 -23.11 -3.29
C PRO A 128 -4.18 -21.61 -3.40
N ARG A 129 -3.90 -21.12 -4.62
CA ARG A 129 -3.46 -19.76 -4.91
C ARG A 129 -4.13 -19.21 -6.17
N LEU A 130 -4.26 -17.89 -6.22
CA LEU A 130 -4.65 -17.15 -7.42
C LEU A 130 -3.51 -16.25 -7.88
N THR A 131 -3.26 -16.25 -9.18
CA THR A 131 -2.34 -15.30 -9.82
C THR A 131 -3.06 -14.01 -10.17
N VAL A 132 -2.64 -12.90 -9.57
CA VAL A 132 -3.08 -11.55 -9.91
C VAL A 132 -2.11 -10.95 -10.92
N VAL A 133 -2.60 -10.60 -12.11
CA VAL A 133 -1.78 -10.03 -13.20
C VAL A 133 -2.14 -8.58 -13.52
N PHE A 134 -3.42 -8.20 -13.44
CA PHE A 134 -3.89 -6.86 -13.77
C PHE A 134 -3.87 -5.91 -12.55
N GLY A 135 -3.51 -4.65 -12.80
CA GLY A 135 -3.35 -3.63 -11.74
C GLY A 135 -2.09 -3.79 -10.89
N THR A 136 -1.24 -4.77 -11.19
CA THR A 136 -0.02 -5.06 -10.45
C THR A 136 1.08 -4.01 -10.69
N LYS A 137 2.02 -3.90 -9.74
CA LYS A 137 3.18 -2.99 -9.87
C LYS A 137 4.06 -3.40 -11.05
N GLY A 138 4.16 -2.54 -12.07
CA GLY A 138 5.06 -2.76 -13.21
C GLY A 138 4.76 -4.05 -13.97
N GLY A 139 3.49 -4.47 -13.98
CA GLY A 139 3.03 -5.68 -14.68
C GLY A 139 3.48 -7.01 -14.06
N ARG A 140 4.12 -7.00 -12.89
CA ARG A 140 4.65 -8.22 -12.27
C ARG A 140 3.52 -9.05 -11.66
N PRO A 141 3.29 -10.29 -12.12
CA PRO A 141 2.32 -11.19 -11.52
C PRO A 141 2.56 -11.42 -10.03
N ARG A 142 1.49 -11.64 -9.28
CA ARG A 142 1.54 -11.85 -7.84
C ARG A 142 0.63 -12.98 -7.43
N GLU A 143 1.15 -13.88 -6.62
CA GLU A 143 0.40 -14.96 -6.02
C GLU A 143 -0.33 -14.49 -4.75
N THR A 144 -1.60 -14.86 -4.61
CA THR A 144 -2.37 -14.71 -3.37
C THR A 144 -2.89 -16.07 -2.91
N VAL A 145 -2.83 -16.34 -1.61
CA VAL A 145 -3.37 -17.59 -1.03
C VAL A 145 -4.88 -17.45 -0.89
N ILE A 146 -5.62 -18.52 -1.20
CA ILE A 146 -7.06 -18.60 -0.97
C ILE A 146 -7.27 -19.08 0.47
N LEU A 147 -7.86 -18.22 1.31
CA LEU A 147 -8.11 -18.53 2.72
C LEU A 147 -9.45 -19.25 2.93
N ASP A 148 -10.46 -18.89 2.14
CA ASP A 148 -11.81 -19.47 2.20
C ASP A 148 -12.33 -19.67 0.77
N VAL A 149 -12.32 -20.93 0.32
CA VAL A 149 -12.72 -21.30 -1.05
C VAL A 149 -14.20 -21.00 -1.29
N VAL A 150 -15.07 -21.18 -0.29
CA VAL A 150 -16.51 -20.99 -0.42
C VAL A 150 -16.85 -19.51 -0.54
N ALA A 151 -16.27 -18.68 0.32
CA ALA A 151 -16.46 -17.24 0.27
C ALA A 151 -15.88 -16.63 -1.02
N VAL A 152 -14.69 -17.08 -1.44
CA VAL A 152 -14.06 -16.59 -2.68
C VAL A 152 -14.86 -17.00 -3.92
N ARG A 153 -15.38 -18.24 -3.98
CA ARG A 153 -16.24 -18.68 -5.09
C ARG A 153 -17.51 -17.83 -5.19
N LYS A 154 -18.20 -17.59 -4.07
CA LYS A 154 -19.40 -16.74 -4.02
C LYS A 154 -19.10 -15.30 -4.47
N ALA A 155 -17.96 -14.75 -4.07
CA ALA A 155 -17.53 -13.42 -4.48
C ALA A 155 -17.22 -13.36 -5.99
N LEU A 156 -16.57 -14.39 -6.54
CA LEU A 156 -16.27 -14.50 -7.97
C LEU A 156 -17.54 -14.60 -8.82
N ASP A 157 -18.50 -15.44 -8.44
CA ASP A 157 -19.75 -15.60 -9.19
C ASP A 157 -20.54 -14.29 -9.25
N LYS A 158 -20.60 -13.57 -8.12
CA LYS A 158 -21.21 -12.23 -8.06
C LYS A 158 -20.47 -11.23 -8.94
N ALA A 159 -19.14 -11.26 -8.92
CA ALA A 159 -18.31 -10.35 -9.72
C ALA A 159 -18.46 -10.62 -11.22
N LEU A 160 -18.53 -11.89 -11.64
CA LEU A 160 -18.76 -12.29 -13.03
C LEU A 160 -20.13 -11.83 -13.53
N SER A 161 -21.19 -12.05 -12.76
CA SER A 161 -22.54 -11.58 -13.10
C SER A 161 -22.60 -10.06 -13.25
N VAL A 162 -21.90 -9.30 -12.40
CA VAL A 162 -21.80 -7.84 -12.54
C VAL A 162 -21.03 -7.44 -13.80
N ALA A 163 -19.93 -8.14 -14.11
CA ALA A 163 -19.08 -7.83 -15.25
C ALA A 163 -19.78 -8.13 -16.59
N GLU A 164 -20.54 -9.21 -16.69
CA GLU A 164 -21.33 -9.57 -17.88
C GLU A 164 -22.34 -8.48 -18.24
N ASN A 165 -23.01 -7.91 -17.23
CA ASN A 165 -23.97 -6.81 -17.41
C ASN A 165 -23.31 -5.45 -17.72
N ARG A 166 -21.98 -5.36 -17.67
CA ARG A 166 -21.22 -4.09 -17.75
C ARG A 166 -20.03 -4.17 -18.71
N HIS A 167 -20.16 -4.96 -19.77
CA HIS A 167 -19.14 -5.11 -20.82
C HIS A 167 -17.75 -5.48 -20.26
N ASP A 168 -17.71 -6.54 -19.45
CA ASP A 168 -16.49 -7.06 -18.79
C ASP A 168 -15.85 -6.08 -17.78
N ARG A 169 -16.64 -5.14 -17.22
CA ARG A 169 -16.16 -4.19 -16.19
C ARG A 169 -16.91 -4.36 -14.88
N LEU A 170 -16.21 -4.31 -13.75
CA LEU A 170 -16.86 -4.27 -12.44
C LEU A 170 -17.45 -2.89 -12.13
N LEU A 171 -16.82 -1.83 -12.65
CA LEU A 171 -17.26 -0.45 -12.48
C LEU A 171 -17.66 0.12 -13.83
N ASP A 172 -18.87 0.66 -13.90
CA ASP A 172 -19.39 1.32 -15.09
C ASP A 172 -18.80 2.73 -15.22
N LYS A 173 -17.54 2.77 -15.68
CA LYS A 173 -16.78 4.00 -15.93
C LYS A 173 -16.00 3.84 -17.24
N PRO A 174 -15.85 4.93 -18.02
CA PRO A 174 -15.27 4.85 -19.37
C PRO A 174 -13.79 4.50 -19.36
N ASP A 175 -13.05 4.95 -18.34
CA ASP A 175 -11.60 4.80 -18.21
C ASP A 175 -11.15 4.47 -16.78
N LEU A 176 -9.91 4.01 -16.66
CA LEU A 176 -9.31 3.58 -15.39
C LEU A 176 -9.24 4.72 -14.35
N ARG A 177 -8.99 5.97 -14.77
CA ARG A 177 -8.90 7.11 -13.84
C ARG A 177 -10.27 7.39 -13.24
N SER A 178 -11.32 7.38 -14.05
CA SER A 178 -12.72 7.54 -13.60
C SER A 178 -13.17 6.38 -12.72
N ALA A 179 -12.82 5.14 -13.07
CA ALA A 179 -13.07 3.95 -12.27
C ALA A 179 -12.40 4.03 -10.88
N MET A 180 -11.13 4.43 -10.84
CA MET A 180 -10.37 4.61 -9.60
C MET A 180 -10.96 5.72 -8.72
N LYS A 181 -11.37 6.86 -9.31
CA LYS A 181 -12.03 7.95 -8.58
C LYS A 181 -13.35 7.47 -7.96
N TYR A 182 -14.16 6.74 -8.73
CA TYR A 182 -15.41 6.15 -8.26
C TYR A 182 -15.18 5.14 -7.12
N TRP A 183 -14.24 4.20 -7.31
CA TRP A 183 -13.86 3.23 -6.29
C TRP A 183 -13.46 3.91 -4.98
N HIS A 184 -12.56 4.90 -5.03
CA HIS A 184 -12.14 5.63 -3.84
C HIS A 184 -13.28 6.38 -3.15
N SER A 185 -14.21 6.95 -3.91
CA SER A 185 -15.40 7.60 -3.35
C SER A 185 -16.32 6.59 -2.65
N GLN A 186 -16.62 5.47 -3.31
CA GLN A 186 -17.46 4.40 -2.74
C GLN A 186 -16.82 3.80 -1.49
N ALA A 187 -15.57 3.38 -1.59
CA ALA A 187 -14.72 2.96 -0.48
C ALA A 187 -14.83 3.86 0.77
N SER A 188 -14.68 5.17 0.56
CA SER A 188 -14.77 6.16 1.64
C SER A 188 -16.17 6.25 2.26
N ARG A 189 -17.21 6.04 1.46
CA ARG A 189 -18.62 6.10 1.85
C ARG A 189 -19.07 4.89 2.68
N ILE A 190 -18.60 3.69 2.32
CA ILE A 190 -18.97 2.45 3.02
C ILE A 190 -18.08 2.14 4.24
N GLY A 191 -17.47 3.17 4.83
CA GLY A 191 -16.62 3.01 6.02
C GLY A 191 -15.33 2.24 5.76
N LEU A 192 -15.06 1.87 4.51
CA LEU A 192 -13.80 1.26 4.09
C LEU A 192 -12.73 2.34 3.97
N ARG A 193 -12.51 3.08 5.06
CA ARG A 193 -11.35 3.93 5.25
C ARG A 193 -10.35 3.12 6.05
N GLY A 194 -9.19 2.87 5.45
CA GLY A 194 -8.09 2.16 6.10
C GLY A 194 -8.25 0.64 6.28
N VAL A 195 -9.47 0.08 6.23
CA VAL A 195 -9.67 -1.35 6.56
C VAL A 195 -10.05 -2.26 5.37
N TYR A 196 -10.92 -1.87 4.43
CA TYR A 196 -11.28 -2.81 3.32
C TYR A 196 -11.45 -2.23 1.92
N SER A 197 -11.01 -1.00 1.64
CA SER A 197 -11.10 -0.42 0.27
C SER A 197 -9.87 -0.66 -0.58
N GLY A 198 -9.10 -1.66 -0.15
CA GLY A 198 -7.84 -2.04 -0.75
C GLY A 198 -8.03 -2.66 -2.10
#